data_AF-A0A941ZS12-F1
#
_entry.id   AF-A0A941ZS12-F1
#
_cell.length_a   1.000
_cell.length_b   1.000
_cell.length_c   1.000
_cell.angle_alpha   90.00
_cell.angle_beta   90.00
_cell.angle_gamma   90.00
#
_symmetry.space_group_name_H-M   'P 1'
#
loop_
_entity.id
_entity.type
_entity.pdbx_description
1 polymer ?
#
loop_
_entity_poly.entity_id
_entity_poly.type
_entity_poly.pdbx_seq_one_letter_code
_entity_poly.pdbx_strand_id
1 'polypeptide(L)'
;MKVKAAVAYRAGAPLTIETVDLDGPRAGEVLVEIRATGICHTDEFTRSGADPEGLFPAILGHEGAGVVVDIGPGVTSLKKGDHVIPLYTPECRQCEYCLSGKTNLCQAIRVTQGQGVMPDGSSRFSVGGKKVFHYMGTSTFANYTVVPEIALA
;
A
#
# COMPACT_ATOMS: atom_id res chain seq x y z
N MET A 1 12.12 8.73 5.22
CA MET A 1 12.24 8.52 6.68
C MET A 1 12.54 7.05 6.98
N LYS A 2 13.07 6.72 8.16
CA LYS A 2 13.25 5.34 8.60
C LYS A 2 11.98 4.85 9.32
N VAL A 3 11.48 3.68 8.96
CA VAL A 3 10.24 3.08 9.50
C VAL A 3 10.48 1.64 9.91
N LYS A 4 9.62 1.09 10.76
CA LYS A 4 9.66 -0.31 11.16
C LYS A 4 8.62 -1.10 10.37
N ALA A 5 9.03 -2.16 9.69
CA ALA A 5 8.14 -2.97 8.85
C ALA A 5 8.45 -4.47 8.97
N ALA A 6 7.45 -5.31 8.68
CA ALA A 6 7.61 -6.73 8.49
C ALA A 6 7.83 -7.01 7.00
N VAL A 7 9.07 -7.32 6.62
CA VAL A 7 9.47 -7.55 5.24
C VAL A 7 9.44 -9.05 4.92
N ALA A 8 8.76 -9.40 3.84
CA ALA A 8 8.80 -10.72 3.22
C ALA A 8 9.91 -10.73 2.15
N TYR A 9 11.07 -11.33 2.45
CA TYR A 9 12.20 -11.35 1.51
C TYR A 9 12.07 -12.40 0.40
N ARG A 10 11.38 -13.52 0.67
CA ARG A 10 11.16 -14.61 -0.29
C ARG A 10 9.95 -15.43 0.13
N ALA A 11 9.34 -16.10 -0.84
CA ALA A 11 8.27 -17.07 -0.62
C ALA A 11 8.62 -18.13 0.44
N GLY A 12 7.64 -18.49 1.26
CA GLY A 12 7.72 -19.51 2.30
C GLY A 12 8.51 -19.11 3.55
N ALA A 13 9.36 -18.08 3.50
CA ALA A 13 10.16 -17.64 4.63
C ALA A 13 9.33 -16.84 5.67
N PRO A 14 9.71 -16.86 6.96
CA PRO A 14 9.13 -15.97 7.95
C PRO A 14 9.30 -14.50 7.58
N LEU A 15 8.34 -13.66 8.00
CA LEU A 15 8.50 -12.22 7.95
C LEU A 15 9.64 -11.78 8.87
N THR A 16 10.39 -10.77 8.43
CA THR A 16 11.50 -10.21 9.20
C THR A 16 11.17 -8.78 9.59
N ILE A 17 11.38 -8.44 10.87
CA ILE A 17 11.13 -7.09 11.37
C ILE A 17 12.37 -6.24 11.10
N GLU A 18 12.24 -5.28 10.21
CA GLU A 18 13.34 -4.49 9.66
C GLU A 18 13.13 -3.00 9.88
N THR A 19 14.24 -2.26 9.84
CA THR A 19 14.19 -0.80 9.65
C THR A 19 14.34 -0.49 8.16
N VAL A 20 13.30 0.06 7.56
CA VAL A 20 13.16 0.29 6.11
C VAL A 20 13.20 1.79 5.80
N ASP A 21 13.76 2.17 4.65
CA ASP A 21 13.64 3.52 4.12
C ASP A 21 12.27 3.70 3.45
N LEU A 22 11.51 4.69 3.89
CA LEU A 22 10.23 5.11 3.29
C LEU A 22 10.34 6.53 2.74
N ASP A 23 10.21 6.68 1.43
CA ASP A 23 10.09 7.99 0.77
C ASP A 23 8.79 8.70 1.16
N GLY A 24 8.81 10.04 1.18
CA GLY A 24 7.61 10.84 1.43
C GLY A 24 6.58 10.75 0.29
N PRO A 25 5.34 11.20 0.54
CA PRO A 25 4.28 11.15 -0.47
C PRO A 25 4.59 12.07 -1.65
N ARG A 26 4.40 11.57 -2.88
CA ARG A 26 4.46 12.37 -4.11
C ARG A 26 3.06 12.86 -4.49
N ALA A 27 2.93 13.50 -5.65
CA ALA A 27 1.65 14.05 -6.10
C ALA A 27 0.53 13.00 -6.10
N GLY A 28 -0.61 13.33 -5.49
CA GLY A 28 -1.76 12.43 -5.32
C GLY A 28 -1.56 11.28 -4.33
N GLU A 29 -0.53 11.33 -3.48
CA GLU A 29 -0.25 10.30 -2.48
C GLU A 29 -0.35 10.84 -1.05
N VAL A 30 -0.55 9.92 -0.11
CA VAL A 30 -0.77 10.23 1.30
C VAL A 30 0.10 9.33 2.16
N LEU A 31 0.79 9.92 3.13
CA LEU A 31 1.53 9.19 4.15
C LEU A 31 0.62 8.95 5.35
N VAL A 32 0.48 7.67 5.71
CA VAL A 32 -0.39 7.21 6.80
C VAL A 32 0.46 6.53 7.86
N GLU A 33 0.23 6.90 9.12
CA GLU A 33 0.73 6.16 10.27
C GLU A 33 -0.26 5.03 10.61
N ILE A 34 0.16 3.79 10.42
CA ILE A 34 -0.68 2.62 10.69
C ILE A 34 -0.75 2.39 12.19
N ARG A 35 -1.97 2.35 12.73
CA ARG A 35 -2.26 2.15 14.15
C ARG A 35 -2.54 0.70 14.48
N ALA A 36 -3.21 0.00 13.57
CA ALA A 36 -3.52 -1.42 13.68
C ALA A 36 -3.60 -2.03 12.29
N THR A 37 -3.30 -3.33 12.21
CA THR A 37 -3.50 -4.15 11.00
C THR A 37 -3.94 -5.55 11.39
N GLY A 38 -4.90 -6.10 10.65
CA GLY A 38 -5.26 -7.51 10.68
C GLY A 38 -4.27 -8.37 9.90
N ILE A 39 -4.34 -9.68 10.11
CA ILE A 39 -3.66 -10.69 9.28
C ILE A 39 -4.75 -11.46 8.55
N CYS A 40 -4.75 -11.37 7.22
CA CYS A 40 -5.67 -12.08 6.36
C CYS A 40 -5.02 -13.34 5.78
N HIS A 41 -5.85 -14.30 5.39
CA HIS A 41 -5.39 -15.46 4.64
C HIS A 41 -4.71 -15.07 3.31
N THR A 42 -5.13 -13.98 2.66
CA THR A 42 -4.50 -13.50 1.40
C THR A 42 -3.04 -13.09 1.62
N ASP A 43 -2.71 -12.49 2.77
CA ASP A 43 -1.33 -12.18 3.10
C ASP A 43 -0.48 -13.46 3.25
N GLU A 44 -1.03 -14.48 3.91
CA GLU A 44 -0.39 -15.79 4.05
C GLU A 44 -0.29 -16.53 2.71
N PHE A 45 -1.31 -16.45 1.87
CA PHE A 45 -1.30 -17.05 0.53
C PHE A 45 -0.15 -16.50 -0.31
N THR A 46 0.03 -15.17 -0.34
CA THR A 46 1.19 -14.55 -0.98
C THR A 46 2.48 -14.93 -0.25
N ARG A 47 2.59 -14.76 1.07
CA ARG A 47 3.81 -15.08 1.84
C ARG A 47 4.29 -16.51 1.62
N SER A 48 3.38 -17.48 1.56
CA SER A 48 3.68 -18.90 1.37
C SER A 48 4.31 -19.20 0.00
N GLY A 49 4.10 -18.34 -0.99
CA GLY A 49 4.49 -18.58 -2.39
C GLY A 49 3.48 -19.36 -3.21
N ALA A 50 2.30 -19.65 -2.66
CA ALA A 50 1.21 -20.30 -3.41
C ALA A 50 0.52 -19.33 -4.40
N ASP A 51 0.67 -18.02 -4.17
CA ASP A 51 0.24 -16.97 -5.09
C ASP A 51 1.19 -16.87 -6.31
N PRO A 52 0.74 -17.18 -7.54
CA PRO A 52 1.58 -17.08 -8.73
C PRO A 52 1.98 -15.62 -9.06
N GLU A 53 1.25 -14.63 -8.56
CA GLU A 53 1.53 -13.20 -8.77
C GLU A 53 2.41 -12.63 -7.64
N GLY A 54 2.83 -13.45 -6.68
CA GLY A 54 3.58 -13.01 -5.50
C GLY A 54 4.93 -12.37 -5.85
N LEU A 55 5.13 -11.11 -5.45
CA LEU A 55 6.38 -10.37 -5.63
C LEU A 55 7.18 -10.29 -4.33
N PHE A 56 8.50 -10.44 -4.44
CA PHE A 56 9.43 -10.37 -3.31
C PHE A 56 10.71 -9.60 -3.71
N PRO A 57 11.33 -8.83 -2.80
CA PRO A 57 10.90 -8.57 -1.43
C PRO A 57 9.72 -7.60 -1.36
N ALA A 58 8.77 -7.82 -0.44
CA ALA A 58 7.58 -6.97 -0.27
C ALA A 58 7.24 -6.70 1.20
N ILE A 59 6.52 -5.61 1.45
CA ILE A 59 5.80 -5.39 2.71
C ILE A 59 4.33 -5.71 2.45
N LEU A 60 3.84 -6.78 3.07
CA LEU A 60 2.47 -7.27 2.92
C LEU A 60 1.48 -6.48 3.78
N GLY A 61 0.27 -7.01 3.95
CA GLY A 61 -0.80 -6.41 4.75
C GLY A 61 -1.67 -5.48 3.93
N HIS A 62 -2.98 -5.67 4.06
CA HIS A 62 -4.00 -4.86 3.36
C HIS A 62 -5.22 -4.52 4.23
N GLU A 63 -5.26 -4.98 5.48
CA GLU A 63 -6.36 -4.74 6.42
C GLU A 63 -5.90 -3.82 7.56
N GLY A 64 -5.60 -2.57 7.23
CA GLY A 64 -5.06 -1.58 8.18
C GLY A 64 -6.02 -0.45 8.53
N ALA A 65 -5.75 0.23 9.65
CA ALA A 65 -6.34 1.52 9.98
C ALA A 65 -5.27 2.44 10.55
N GLY A 66 -5.35 3.73 10.24
CA GLY A 66 -4.30 4.68 10.57
C GLY A 66 -4.76 6.13 10.60
N VAL A 67 -3.77 7.01 10.70
CA VAL A 67 -3.98 8.47 10.71
C VAL A 67 -3.09 9.09 9.65
N VAL A 68 -3.64 10.02 8.86
CA VAL A 68 -2.88 10.79 7.87
C VAL A 68 -1.86 11.66 8.59
N VAL A 69 -0.59 11.55 8.23
CA VAL A 69 0.50 12.35 8.82
C VAL A 69 1.09 13.38 7.86
N ASP A 70 1.00 13.13 6.55
CA ASP A 70 1.42 14.06 5.50
C ASP A 70 0.69 13.77 4.18
N ILE A 71 0.59 14.78 3.31
CA ILE A 71 -0.06 14.68 1.99
C ILE A 71 0.84 15.23 0.90
N GLY A 72 0.82 14.59 -0.26
CA GLY A 72 1.54 15.06 -1.43
C GLY A 72 0.77 16.15 -2.19
N PRO A 73 1.42 16.81 -3.17
CA PRO A 73 0.78 17.83 -4.00
C PRO A 73 -0.49 17.31 -4.71
N GLY A 74 -1.53 18.14 -4.76
CA GLY A 74 -2.78 17.80 -5.47
C GLY A 74 -3.76 16.91 -4.70
N VAL A 75 -3.41 16.44 -3.50
CA VAL A 75 -4.38 15.82 -2.58
C VAL A 75 -5.38 16.88 -2.11
N THR A 76 -6.67 16.58 -2.17
CA THR A 76 -7.75 17.54 -1.87
C THR A 76 -8.84 17.00 -0.96
N SER A 77 -8.97 15.68 -0.87
CA SER A 77 -10.02 14.99 -0.10
C SER A 77 -9.59 14.63 1.32
N LEU A 78 -8.29 14.70 1.63
CA LEU A 78 -7.70 14.31 2.90
C LEU A 78 -6.76 15.39 3.45
N LYS A 79 -6.63 15.44 4.77
CA LYS A 79 -5.67 16.30 5.47
C LYS A 79 -5.03 15.57 6.65
N LYS A 80 -3.90 16.10 7.12
CA LYS A 80 -3.22 15.62 8.33
C LYS A 80 -4.20 15.53 9.51
N GLY A 81 -4.16 14.40 10.21
CA GLY A 81 -5.01 14.10 11.36
C GLY A 81 -6.29 13.33 11.02
N ASP A 82 -6.66 13.20 9.74
CA ASP A 82 -7.81 12.36 9.36
C ASP A 82 -7.53 10.89 9.67
N HIS A 83 -8.54 10.21 10.23
CA HIS A 83 -8.51 8.77 10.45
C HIS A 83 -8.93 8.08 9.15
N VAL A 84 -8.16 7.09 8.73
CA VAL A 84 -8.31 6.48 7.42
C VAL A 84 -8.12 4.97 7.43
N ILE A 85 -8.75 4.31 6.47
CA ILE A 85 -8.57 2.88 6.15
C ILE A 85 -8.00 2.78 4.73
N PRO A 86 -6.81 2.15 4.54
CA PRO A 86 -6.30 1.83 3.21
C PRO A 86 -7.21 0.87 2.44
N LEU A 87 -7.45 1.16 1.17
CA LEU A 87 -8.34 0.42 0.29
C LEU A 87 -7.53 -0.29 -0.80
N TYR A 88 -7.46 -1.62 -0.73
CA TYR A 88 -6.85 -2.40 -1.82
C TYR A 88 -7.63 -2.35 -3.13
N THR A 89 -8.92 -2.02 -3.05
CA THR A 89 -9.74 -1.66 -4.21
C THR A 89 -10.05 -0.17 -4.10
N PRO A 90 -9.35 0.69 -4.87
CA PRO A 90 -9.49 2.13 -4.74
C PRO A 90 -10.84 2.62 -5.25
N GLU A 91 -11.17 3.89 -5.03
CA GLU A 91 -12.36 4.55 -5.54
C GLU A 91 -12.00 5.89 -6.20
N CYS A 92 -11.64 5.87 -7.49
CA CYS A 92 -11.25 7.11 -8.19
C CYS A 92 -12.41 8.04 -8.54
N ARG A 93 -13.66 7.57 -8.42
CA ARG A 93 -14.93 8.30 -8.68
C ARG A 93 -15.10 8.91 -10.08
N GLN A 94 -14.25 8.54 -11.03
CA GLN A 94 -14.25 9.13 -12.38
C GLN A 94 -14.15 8.12 -13.52
N CYS A 95 -13.66 6.90 -13.27
CA CYS A 95 -13.62 5.86 -14.30
C CYS A 95 -14.99 5.22 -14.54
N GLU A 96 -15.19 4.62 -15.71
CA GLU A 96 -16.44 3.93 -16.07
C GLU A 96 -16.91 2.94 -15.00
N TYR A 97 -15.98 2.21 -14.36
CA TYR A 97 -16.30 1.24 -13.31
C TYR A 97 -16.90 1.91 -12.08
N CYS A 98 -16.26 2.99 -11.57
CA CYS A 98 -16.77 3.74 -10.42
C CYS A 98 -18.10 4.44 -10.72
N LEU A 99 -18.34 4.86 -11.97
CA LEU A 99 -19.57 5.55 -12.37
C LEU A 99 -20.72 4.59 -12.72
N SER A 100 -20.45 3.29 -12.87
CA SER A 100 -21.40 2.31 -13.41
C SER A 100 -22.61 2.01 -12.51
N GLY A 101 -22.50 2.21 -11.19
CA GLY A 101 -23.48 1.75 -10.20
C GLY A 101 -23.64 0.22 -10.10
N LYS A 102 -22.80 -0.57 -10.78
CA LYS A 102 -22.91 -2.03 -10.86
C LYS A 102 -21.68 -2.77 -10.34
N THR A 103 -20.57 -2.08 -10.15
CA THR A 103 -19.32 -2.64 -9.67
C THR A 103 -18.57 -1.65 -8.79
N ASN A 104 -17.69 -2.17 -7.94
CA ASN A 104 -16.73 -1.41 -7.14
C ASN A 104 -15.28 -1.60 -7.64
N LEU A 105 -15.07 -2.34 -8.72
CA LEU A 105 -13.73 -2.73 -9.19
C LEU A 105 -13.05 -1.61 -9.98
N CYS A 106 -12.65 -0.53 -9.30
CA CYS A 106 -11.92 0.57 -9.91
C CYS A 106 -10.67 0.08 -10.66
N GLN A 107 -10.47 0.60 -11.88
CA GLN A 107 -9.35 0.22 -12.74
C GLN A 107 -8.21 1.24 -12.76
N ALA A 108 -8.36 2.39 -12.08
CA ALA A 108 -7.48 3.56 -12.24
C ALA A 108 -5.99 3.26 -12.01
N ILE A 109 -5.67 2.36 -11.06
CA ILE A 109 -4.30 2.01 -10.69
C ILE A 109 -4.08 0.49 -10.66
N ARG A 110 -5.00 -0.30 -11.24
CA ARG A 110 -4.97 -1.77 -11.12
C ARG A 110 -3.67 -2.38 -11.67
N VAL A 111 -3.14 -1.82 -12.77
CA VAL A 111 -1.92 -2.32 -13.42
C VAL A 111 -0.69 -2.14 -12.53
N THR A 112 -0.44 -0.92 -12.05
CA THR A 112 0.72 -0.63 -11.19
C THR A 112 0.60 -1.30 -9.82
N GLN A 113 -0.62 -1.38 -9.28
CA GLN A 113 -0.90 -2.11 -8.05
C GLN A 113 -0.53 -3.60 -8.15
N GLY A 114 -0.88 -4.26 -9.27
CA GLY A 114 -0.48 -5.64 -9.54
C GLY A 114 1.03 -5.82 -9.72
N GLN A 115 1.74 -4.77 -10.13
CA GLN A 115 3.21 -4.73 -10.24
C GLN A 115 3.90 -4.37 -8.90
N GLY A 116 3.13 -4.18 -7.83
CA GLY A 116 3.65 -3.85 -6.49
C GLY A 116 4.31 -2.47 -6.42
N VAL A 117 3.81 -1.50 -7.19
CA VAL A 117 4.35 -0.12 -7.25
C VAL A 117 3.24 0.93 -7.22
N MET A 118 3.64 2.16 -6.91
CA MET A 118 2.76 3.33 -6.94
C MET A 118 2.32 3.68 -8.38
N PRO A 119 1.34 4.59 -8.58
CA PRO A 119 0.89 4.99 -9.91
C PRO A 119 1.99 5.54 -10.83
N ASP A 120 3.08 6.06 -10.25
CA ASP A 120 4.25 6.54 -10.99
C ASP A 120 5.27 5.43 -11.37
N GLY A 121 4.94 4.16 -11.11
CA GLY A 121 5.78 3.01 -11.42
C GLY A 121 6.94 2.77 -10.44
N SER A 122 7.06 3.57 -9.37
CA SER A 122 8.12 3.43 -8.37
C SER A 122 7.59 2.88 -7.04
N SER A 123 8.49 2.37 -6.19
CA SER A 123 8.16 2.07 -4.80
C SER A 123 8.51 3.26 -3.91
N ARG A 124 7.88 3.31 -2.73
CA ARG A 124 8.28 4.21 -1.65
C ARG A 124 9.18 3.52 -0.63
N PHE A 125 9.25 2.19 -0.67
CA PHE A 125 10.04 1.40 0.27
C PHE A 125 11.36 0.93 -0.35
N SER A 126 12.44 1.02 0.44
CA SER A 126 13.72 0.40 0.10
C SER A 126 14.49 -0.06 1.34
N VAL A 127 15.35 -1.07 1.15
CA VAL A 127 16.31 -1.54 2.15
C VAL A 127 17.70 -1.47 1.55
N GLY A 128 18.58 -0.64 2.13
CA GLY A 128 19.93 -0.42 1.59
C GLY A 128 19.92 0.09 0.14
N GLY A 129 18.95 0.95 -0.19
CA GLY A 129 18.75 1.48 -1.56
C GLY A 129 18.13 0.49 -2.55
N LYS A 130 17.86 -0.75 -2.15
CA LYS A 130 17.18 -1.74 -3.00
C LYS A 130 15.68 -1.67 -2.78
N LYS A 131 14.92 -1.62 -3.88
CA LYS A 131 13.46 -1.58 -3.88
C LYS A 131 12.84 -2.73 -3.08
N VAL A 132 11.83 -2.41 -2.28
CA VAL A 132 10.88 -3.35 -1.70
C VAL A 132 9.50 -3.05 -2.31
N PHE A 133 8.80 -4.08 -2.79
CA PHE A 133 7.50 -3.92 -3.43
C PHE A 133 6.42 -3.54 -2.41
N HIS A 134 5.47 -2.73 -2.89
CA HIS A 134 4.19 -2.55 -2.22
C HIS A 134 3.30 -3.77 -2.44
N TYR A 135 2.39 -4.01 -1.51
CA TYR A 135 1.42 -5.09 -1.60
C TYR A 135 0.00 -4.53 -1.66
N MET A 136 -0.74 -4.91 -2.70
CA MET A 136 -2.14 -4.54 -2.89
C MET A 136 -2.41 -3.02 -2.75
N GLY A 137 -1.41 -2.18 -3.01
CA GLY A 137 -1.52 -0.71 -2.89
C GLY A 137 -1.65 -0.19 -1.47
N THR A 138 -1.34 -1.00 -0.44
CA THR A 138 -1.62 -0.67 0.97
C THR A 138 -0.41 -0.89 1.88
N SER A 139 0.20 -2.08 1.86
CA SER A 139 1.44 -2.41 2.60
C SER A 139 1.35 -2.12 4.11
N THR A 140 0.30 -2.59 4.77
CA THR A 140 -0.04 -2.22 6.17
C THR A 140 0.81 -2.91 7.22
N PHE A 141 1.70 -3.84 6.85
CA PHE A 141 2.70 -4.42 7.76
C PHE A 141 3.92 -3.49 7.98
N ALA A 142 3.72 -2.18 7.89
CA ALA A 142 4.67 -1.14 8.28
C ALA A 142 3.98 -0.14 9.20
N ASN A 143 4.72 0.43 10.16
CA ASN A 143 4.15 1.46 11.04
C ASN A 143 3.82 2.77 10.30
N TYR A 144 4.38 2.98 9.10
CA TYR A 144 3.94 4.01 8.16
C TYR A 144 3.92 3.44 6.75
N THR A 145 2.97 3.90 5.93
CA THR A 145 2.87 3.55 4.51
C THR A 145 2.47 4.77 3.69
N VAL A 146 2.85 4.77 2.41
CA VAL A 146 2.40 5.78 1.43
C VAL A 146 1.49 5.10 0.44
N VAL A 147 0.29 5.65 0.27
CA VAL A 147 -0.74 5.12 -0.64
C VAL A 147 -1.31 6.23 -1.51
N PRO A 148 -1.91 5.92 -2.67
CA PRO A 148 -2.64 6.92 -3.45
C PRO A 148 -3.83 7.47 -2.66
N GLU A 149 -4.17 8.75 -2.85
CA GLU A 149 -5.33 9.39 -2.22
C GLU A 149 -6.63 8.60 -2.46
N ILE A 150 -6.81 8.10 -3.69
CA ILE A 150 -7.98 7.30 -4.09
C ILE A 150 -8.07 5.92 -3.41
N ALA A 151 -7.05 5.54 -2.64
CA ALA A 151 -6.95 4.27 -1.93
C ALA A 151 -7.10 4.46 -0.41
N LEU A 152 -7.84 5.48 0.03
CA LEU A 152 -8.15 5.77 1.43
C LEU A 152 -9.63 6.14 1.59
N ALA A 153 -10.25 5.66 2.68
CA ALA A 153 -11.58 6.05 3.14
C ALA A 153 -11.55 6.55 4.59
#